data_AF-A0AA92W1M4-F1
#
_entry.id   AF-A0AA92W1M4-F1
#
_cell.length_a   1.000
_cell.length_b   1.000
_cell.length_c   1.000
_cell.angle_alpha   90.00
_cell.angle_beta   90.00
_cell.angle_gamma   90.00
#
_symmetry.space_group_name_H-M   'P 1'
#
loop_
_entity.id
_entity.type
_entity.pdbx_description
1 polymer ?
#
loop_
_entity_poly.entity_id
_entity_poly.type
_entity_poly.pdbx_seq_one_letter_code
_entity_poly.pdbx_strand_id
1 'polypeptide(L)'
;MNINSPDIYVTSYHKSSSIVLVIRRDKLVFINLPIYIQTEQILVEMYNFQGVNVLQRIMSMEHLRNGMVMSADETGIYFIRIYSKKGVTDEFEGLLFRNDIPIYYHNGKYKFVETVVASNNRIFISQLPQIESRQCSTERLKVFLLAQQITERCNTNYSKILAIHDWVAKNLYYDFDALQFINDPTKCILKPYDIISSKRTICQGFTNITLSLLRTIGIPAIQIVCYALGEDTYGGWENESNRNAESNHVFPAAYIDNRWILMDVTWDCNNEYKNGNFIQSKLPVSRKYFDVTERFLSNTHRLISFHL
;
A
#
# COMPACT_ATOMS: atom_id res chain seq x y z
N MET A 1 -22.53 19.95 0.55
CA MET A 1 -21.05 19.80 0.59
C MET A 1 -20.45 21.14 0.92
N ASN A 2 -19.71 21.25 2.01
CA ASN A 2 -19.13 22.51 2.48
C ASN A 2 -17.95 22.90 1.56
N ILE A 3 -18.06 24.02 0.86
CA ILE A 3 -17.14 24.46 -0.21
C ILE A 3 -15.80 24.99 0.36
N ASN A 4 -15.67 25.09 1.69
CA ASN A 4 -14.57 25.77 2.36
C ASN A 4 -13.53 24.86 3.03
N SER A 5 -13.68 23.52 2.97
CA SER A 5 -12.59 22.63 3.39
C SER A 5 -11.64 22.40 2.21
N PRO A 6 -10.31 22.57 2.36
CA PRO A 6 -9.36 22.18 1.33
C PRO A 6 -9.59 20.72 0.96
N ASP A 7 -9.53 20.41 -0.33
CA ASP A 7 -9.65 19.03 -0.78
C ASP A 7 -8.30 18.33 -0.59
N ILE A 8 -8.24 17.42 0.38
CA ILE A 8 -7.02 16.78 0.86
C ILE A 8 -7.01 15.31 0.43
N TYR A 9 -5.86 14.87 -0.04
CA TYR A 9 -5.56 13.48 -0.31
C TYR A 9 -4.46 12.99 0.64
N VAL A 10 -4.70 11.86 1.32
CA VAL A 10 -3.77 11.28 2.31
C VAL A 10 -3.63 9.80 2.00
N THR A 11 -2.40 9.32 1.81
CA THR A 11 -2.16 7.89 1.51
C THR A 11 -2.16 6.99 2.73
N SER A 12 -1.69 7.48 3.88
CA SER A 12 -1.54 6.68 5.11
C SER A 12 -1.74 7.55 6.35
N TYR A 13 -2.25 6.94 7.42
CA TYR A 13 -2.30 7.55 8.75
C TYR A 13 -0.93 7.55 9.46
N HIS A 14 0.03 6.76 8.96
CA HIS A 14 1.42 6.79 9.40
C HIS A 14 2.15 8.02 8.82
N LYS A 15 2.15 9.13 9.58
CA LYS A 15 2.63 10.44 9.12
C LYS A 15 3.98 10.41 8.37
N SER A 16 4.98 9.70 8.90
CA SER A 16 6.34 9.63 8.30
C SER A 16 6.42 8.92 6.95
N SER A 17 5.40 8.14 6.59
CA SER A 17 5.30 7.45 5.29
C SER A 17 4.13 7.95 4.44
N SER A 18 3.40 8.96 4.91
CA SER A 18 2.24 9.49 4.18
C SER A 18 2.65 10.44 3.07
N ILE A 19 1.98 10.38 1.93
CA ILE A 19 1.94 11.47 0.95
C ILE A 19 0.65 12.23 1.24
N VAL A 20 0.78 13.55 1.45
CA VAL A 20 -0.35 14.44 1.70
C VAL A 20 -0.38 15.51 0.62
N LEU A 21 -1.45 15.52 -0.16
CA LEU A 21 -1.67 16.48 -1.25
C LEU A 21 -2.90 17.33 -0.98
N VAL A 22 -2.89 18.56 -1.46
CA VAL A 22 -4.02 19.48 -1.38
C VAL A 22 -4.21 20.15 -2.72
N ILE A 23 -5.47 20.24 -3.18
CA ILE A 23 -5.81 21.08 -4.31
C ILE A 23 -6.19 22.47 -3.80
N ARG A 24 -5.51 23.51 -4.32
CA ARG A 24 -5.80 24.92 -4.06
C ARG A 24 -6.05 25.61 -5.40
N ARG A 25 -7.34 25.79 -5.75
CA ARG A 25 -7.78 26.29 -7.06
C ARG A 25 -7.29 25.37 -8.20
N ASP A 26 -6.34 25.84 -8.99
CA ASP A 26 -5.68 25.17 -10.11
C ASP A 26 -4.34 24.52 -9.73
N LYS A 27 -3.92 24.63 -8.47
CA LYS A 27 -2.61 24.12 -8.02
C LYS A 27 -2.73 22.84 -7.20
N LEU A 28 -1.83 21.90 -7.49
CA LEU A 28 -1.54 20.75 -6.64
C LEU A 28 -0.41 21.11 -5.67
N VAL A 29 -0.68 21.00 -4.37
CA VAL A 29 0.25 21.35 -3.30
C VAL A 29 0.66 20.10 -2.54
N PHE A 30 1.96 19.91 -2.37
CA PHE A 30 2.54 18.81 -1.59
C PHE A 30 2.76 19.28 -0.16
N ILE A 31 1.98 18.73 0.77
CA ILE A 31 2.08 19.05 2.21
C ILE A 31 3.08 18.12 2.89
N ASN A 32 3.07 16.84 2.53
CA ASN A 32 3.97 15.84 3.10
C ASN A 32 4.44 14.86 2.03
N LEU A 33 5.69 14.45 2.12
CA LEU A 33 6.23 13.28 1.46
C LEU A 33 6.90 12.37 2.50
N PRO A 34 6.97 11.06 2.23
CA PRO A 34 7.68 10.12 3.07
C PRO A 34 9.14 10.52 3.34
N ILE A 35 9.59 10.37 4.60
CA ILE A 35 10.92 10.84 5.05
C ILE A 35 12.08 10.09 4.38
N TYR A 36 11.85 8.87 3.89
CA TYR A 36 12.87 8.10 3.17
C TYR A 36 13.11 8.62 1.75
N ILE A 37 12.25 9.50 1.23
CA ILE A 37 12.45 10.15 -0.06
C ILE A 37 13.44 11.30 0.15
N GLN A 38 14.72 10.98 0.02
CA GLN A 38 15.82 11.93 0.08
C GLN A 38 16.14 12.40 -1.34
N THR A 39 15.31 13.28 -1.89
CA THR A 39 15.47 13.73 -3.27
C THR A 39 15.34 15.25 -3.40
N GLU A 40 16.11 15.82 -4.33
CA GLU A 40 16.05 17.24 -4.67
C GLU A 40 14.93 17.54 -5.68
N GLN A 41 14.50 16.52 -6.44
CA GLN A 41 13.58 16.67 -7.56
C GLN A 41 12.50 15.60 -7.56
N ILE A 42 11.27 16.04 -7.78
CA ILE A 42 10.09 15.21 -7.96
C ILE A 42 9.58 15.44 -9.38
N LEU A 43 9.34 14.34 -10.09
CA LEU A 43 8.61 14.35 -11.35
C LEU A 43 7.14 14.13 -11.03
N VAL A 44 6.29 15.03 -11.50
CA VAL A 44 4.84 14.91 -11.44
C VAL A 44 4.30 14.85 -12.85
N GLU A 45 3.46 13.86 -13.11
CA GLU A 45 2.76 13.69 -14.36
C GLU A 45 1.25 13.70 -14.14
N MET A 46 0.50 14.13 -15.16
CA MET A 46 -0.95 14.06 -15.18
C MET A 46 -1.41 13.38 -16.47
N TYR A 47 -2.19 12.32 -16.33
CA TYR A 47 -2.73 11.55 -17.44
C TYR A 47 -4.24 11.71 -17.50
N ASN A 48 -4.81 11.84 -18.70
CA ASN A 48 -6.26 11.76 -18.87
C ASN A 48 -6.74 10.29 -18.82
N PHE A 49 -8.05 10.09 -18.89
CA PHE A 49 -8.67 8.77 -18.79
C PHE A 49 -8.29 7.81 -19.94
N GLN A 50 -7.90 8.36 -21.09
CA GLN A 50 -7.42 7.61 -22.25
C GLN A 50 -5.93 7.23 -22.15
N GLY A 51 -5.25 7.60 -21.06
CA GLY A 51 -3.84 7.29 -20.86
C GLY A 51 -2.88 8.23 -21.60
N VAL A 52 -3.34 9.40 -22.03
CA VAL A 52 -2.49 10.43 -22.63
C VAL A 52 -1.91 11.33 -21.53
N ASN A 53 -0.60 11.54 -21.54
CA ASN A 53 0.07 12.49 -20.65
C ASN A 53 -0.26 13.92 -21.12
N VAL A 54 -0.92 14.69 -20.26
CA VAL A 54 -1.31 16.09 -20.52
C VAL A 54 -0.43 17.09 -19.78
N LEU A 55 0.37 16.65 -18.81
CA LEU A 55 1.29 17.48 -18.05
C LEU A 55 2.45 16.66 -17.50
N GLN A 56 3.67 17.16 -17.70
CA GLN A 56 4.90 16.61 -17.11
C GLN A 56 5.73 17.75 -16.53
N ARG A 57 6.10 17.67 -15.25
CA ARG A 57 6.88 18.70 -14.55
C ARG A 57 7.89 18.07 -13.59
N ILE A 58 9.13 18.54 -13.65
CA ILE A 58 10.16 18.23 -12.66
C ILE A 58 10.33 19.47 -11.77
N MET A 59 10.13 19.31 -10.46
CA MET A 59 10.13 20.42 -9.51
C MET A 59 10.83 20.04 -8.21
N SER A 60 11.44 21.02 -7.54
CA SER A 60 11.94 20.81 -6.19
C SER A 60 10.80 20.78 -5.18
N MET A 61 11.06 20.18 -4.01
CA MET A 61 10.06 20.10 -2.94
C MET A 61 9.60 21.47 -2.43
N GLU A 62 10.48 22.46 -2.44
CA GLU A 62 10.13 23.84 -2.09
C GLU A 62 9.06 24.39 -3.05
N HIS A 63 9.25 24.21 -4.36
CA HIS A 63 8.29 24.67 -5.35
C HIS A 63 6.97 23.90 -5.29
N LEU A 64 7.01 22.58 -5.04
CA LEU A 64 5.80 21.77 -4.86
C LEU A 64 4.99 22.17 -3.61
N ARG A 65 5.65 22.64 -2.55
CA ARG A 65 4.96 23.22 -1.36
C ARG A 65 4.29 24.56 -1.67
N ASN A 66 4.81 25.32 -2.63
CA ASN A 66 4.20 26.56 -3.12
C ASN A 66 3.07 26.30 -4.14
N GLY A 67 3.01 25.09 -4.69
CA GLY A 67 1.94 24.60 -5.55
C GLY A 67 2.33 24.55 -7.02
N MET A 68 2.16 23.38 -7.63
CA MET A 68 2.30 23.15 -9.07
C MET A 68 0.98 23.46 -9.77
N VAL A 69 0.99 24.37 -10.75
CA VAL A 69 -0.18 24.64 -11.60
C VAL A 69 -0.49 23.41 -12.44
N MET A 70 -1.71 22.90 -12.33
CA MET A 70 -2.24 21.84 -13.17
C MET A 70 -2.84 22.43 -14.45
N SER A 71 -2.86 21.64 -15.53
CA SER A 71 -3.43 22.06 -16.81
C SER A 71 -4.16 20.88 -17.45
N ALA A 72 -5.48 20.90 -17.39
CA ALA A 72 -6.36 19.92 -18.02
C ALA A 72 -6.85 20.48 -19.36
N ASP A 73 -6.96 19.61 -20.36
CA ASP A 73 -7.42 19.91 -21.71
C ASP A 73 -8.94 19.94 -21.85
N GLU A 74 -9.66 19.09 -21.10
CA GLU A 74 -11.12 18.99 -21.18
C GLU A 74 -11.75 18.59 -19.83
N THR A 75 -13.07 18.73 -19.69
CA THR A 75 -13.77 18.23 -18.49
C THR A 75 -13.64 16.72 -18.42
N GLY A 76 -13.13 16.18 -17.31
CA GLY A 76 -12.88 14.75 -17.21
C GLY A 76 -12.12 14.31 -15.97
N ILE A 77 -11.84 13.00 -15.91
CA ILE A 77 -11.02 12.39 -14.88
C ILE A 77 -9.56 12.33 -15.37
N TYR A 78 -8.66 12.70 -14.48
CA TYR A 78 -7.22 12.63 -14.67
C TYR A 78 -6.58 11.85 -13.51
N PHE A 79 -5.37 11.36 -13.73
CA PHE A 79 -4.58 10.64 -12.75
C PHE A 79 -3.24 11.34 -12.54
N ILE A 80 -2.95 11.70 -11.28
CA ILE A 80 -1.64 12.23 -10.90
C ILE A 80 -0.69 11.08 -10.62
N ARG A 81 0.49 11.15 -11.24
CA ARG A 81 1.61 10.26 -10.99
C ARG A 81 2.78 11.05 -10.41
N ILE A 82 3.50 10.43 -9.48
CA ILE A 82 4.56 11.04 -8.69
C ILE A 82 5.75 10.10 -8.68
N TYR A 83 6.91 10.64 -9.02
CA TYR A 83 8.16 9.92 -9.05
C TYR A 83 9.25 10.73 -8.32
N SER A 84 10.17 10.03 -7.65
CA SER A 84 11.34 10.64 -7.01
C SER A 84 12.61 10.39 -7.81
N LYS A 85 13.48 11.40 -7.94
CA LYS A 85 14.78 11.22 -8.60
C LYS A 85 15.68 10.26 -7.80
N LYS A 86 16.36 9.34 -8.51
CA LYS A 86 17.27 8.34 -7.94
C LYS A 86 18.69 8.89 -7.77
N GLY A 87 18.99 9.44 -6.59
CA GLY A 87 20.33 9.89 -6.25
C GLY A 87 20.88 10.89 -7.28
N VAL A 88 22.06 10.61 -7.84
CA VAL A 88 22.74 11.48 -8.82
C VAL A 88 22.41 11.18 -10.28
N THR A 89 21.64 10.12 -10.59
CA THR A 89 21.27 9.80 -11.97
C THR A 89 20.05 10.62 -12.40
N ASP A 90 19.81 10.71 -13.71
CA ASP A 90 18.59 11.33 -14.26
C ASP A 90 17.39 10.37 -14.29
N GLU A 91 17.48 9.24 -13.60
CA GLU A 91 16.39 8.28 -13.47
C GLU A 91 15.41 8.67 -12.36
N PHE A 92 14.14 8.33 -12.57
CA PHE A 92 13.07 8.53 -11.60
C PHE A 92 12.48 7.19 -11.17
N GLU A 93 12.17 7.08 -9.88
CA GLU A 93 11.49 5.93 -9.28
C GLU A 93 10.02 6.28 -8.99
N GLY A 94 9.11 5.41 -9.39
CA GLY A 94 7.68 5.62 -9.17
C GLY A 94 7.32 5.52 -7.69
N LEU A 95 6.80 6.61 -7.13
CA LEU A 95 6.20 6.61 -5.79
C LEU A 95 4.73 6.20 -5.90
N LEU A 96 3.98 6.93 -6.72
CA LEU A 96 2.58 6.70 -7.07
C LEU A 96 2.47 6.84 -8.59
N PHE A 97 2.53 5.76 -9.35
CA PHE A 97 2.80 5.81 -10.79
C PHE A 97 1.77 5.10 -11.66
N ARG A 98 0.73 4.54 -11.03
CA ARG A 98 -0.43 3.99 -11.74
C ARG A 98 -1.55 5.03 -11.77
N ASN A 99 -2.79 4.58 -11.83
CA ASN A 99 -3.96 5.42 -11.66
C ASN A 99 -4.23 5.69 -10.16
N ASP A 100 -3.16 5.97 -9.40
CA ASP A 100 -3.11 5.96 -7.94
C ASP A 100 -3.73 7.24 -7.32
N ILE A 101 -3.87 8.34 -8.05
CA ILE A 101 -4.48 9.57 -7.52
C ILE A 101 -5.45 10.15 -8.54
N PRO A 102 -6.74 9.79 -8.49
CA PRO A 102 -7.72 10.31 -9.41
C PRO A 102 -8.18 11.72 -9.00
N ILE A 103 -8.21 12.62 -9.97
CA ILE A 103 -8.77 13.97 -9.88
C ILE A 103 -9.81 14.16 -10.97
N TYR A 104 -10.87 14.92 -10.67
CA TYR A 104 -11.85 15.37 -11.64
C TYR A 104 -11.64 16.86 -11.90
N TYR A 105 -11.62 17.22 -13.18
CA TYR A 105 -11.57 18.60 -13.63
C TYR A 105 -12.89 18.99 -14.30
N HIS A 106 -13.43 20.14 -13.92
CA HIS A 106 -14.58 20.74 -14.56
C HIS A 106 -14.56 22.27 -14.42
N ASN A 107 -14.67 22.99 -15.55
CA ASN A 107 -14.77 24.45 -15.58
C ASN A 107 -13.72 25.18 -14.72
N GLY A 108 -12.43 24.87 -14.91
CA GLY A 108 -11.33 25.53 -14.20
C GLY A 108 -11.12 25.08 -12.75
N LYS A 109 -11.85 24.06 -12.28
CA LYS A 109 -11.77 23.56 -10.90
C LYS A 109 -11.35 22.10 -10.89
N TYR A 110 -10.49 21.76 -9.94
CA TYR A 110 -10.04 20.39 -9.70
C TYR A 110 -10.56 19.89 -8.36
N LYS A 111 -10.79 18.58 -8.29
CA LYS A 111 -11.15 17.88 -7.05
C LYS A 111 -10.58 16.46 -7.08
N PHE A 112 -9.96 15.99 -6.01
CA PHE A 112 -9.70 14.58 -5.83
C PHE A 112 -11.03 13.82 -5.79
N VAL A 113 -11.11 12.72 -6.50
CA VAL A 113 -12.26 11.83 -6.48
C VAL A 113 -11.91 10.51 -5.81
N GLU A 114 -12.91 9.66 -5.62
CA GLU A 114 -12.72 8.30 -5.13
C GLU A 114 -12.98 7.34 -6.27
N THR A 115 -12.34 6.17 -6.24
CA THR A 115 -12.61 5.12 -7.22
C THR A 115 -13.98 4.51 -6.97
N VAL A 116 -14.51 3.84 -7.99
CA VAL A 116 -15.83 3.18 -7.95
C VAL A 116 -15.96 2.09 -6.88
N VAL A 117 -14.84 1.58 -6.33
CA VAL A 117 -14.82 0.56 -5.27
C VAL A 117 -14.71 1.13 -3.86
N ALA A 118 -14.41 2.43 -3.72
CA ALA A 118 -14.11 3.04 -2.42
C ALA A 118 -15.28 3.00 -1.43
N SER A 119 -16.50 3.27 -1.90
CA SER A 119 -17.70 3.20 -1.06
C SER A 119 -17.91 1.80 -0.47
N ASN A 120 -17.75 0.75 -1.30
CA ASN A 120 -17.90 -0.63 -0.87
C ASN A 120 -16.78 -1.05 0.09
N ASN A 121 -15.54 -0.66 -0.18
CA ASN A 121 -14.42 -0.92 0.72
C ASN A 121 -14.62 -0.25 2.09
N ARG A 122 -15.13 0.98 2.12
CA ARG A 122 -15.45 1.70 3.36
C ARG A 122 -16.54 1.00 4.16
N ILE A 123 -17.60 0.56 3.50
CA ILE A 123 -18.67 -0.22 4.14
C ILE A 123 -18.09 -1.52 4.72
N PHE A 124 -17.31 -2.25 3.92
CA PHE A 124 -16.64 -3.47 4.36
C PHE A 124 -15.80 -3.26 5.62
N ILE A 125 -14.91 -2.25 5.62
CA ILE A 125 -14.05 -1.95 6.78
C ILE A 125 -14.88 -1.59 8.01
N SER A 126 -15.99 -0.84 7.83
CA SER A 126 -16.88 -0.47 8.94
C SER A 126 -17.61 -1.65 9.58
N GLN A 127 -17.74 -2.75 8.85
CA GLN A 127 -18.40 -3.99 9.28
C GLN A 127 -17.43 -5.04 9.83
N LEU A 128 -16.12 -4.80 9.78
CA LEU A 128 -15.15 -5.73 10.36
C LEU A 128 -15.38 -5.89 11.87
N PRO A 129 -15.34 -7.12 12.40
CA PRO A 129 -15.66 -7.37 13.79
C PRO A 129 -14.62 -6.75 14.73
N GLN A 130 -15.05 -6.26 15.89
CA GLN A 130 -14.10 -5.99 16.96
C GLN A 130 -13.65 -7.32 17.54
N ILE A 131 -12.35 -7.61 17.49
CA ILE A 131 -11.80 -8.89 17.92
C ILE A 131 -10.83 -8.71 19.08
N GLU A 132 -10.92 -9.63 20.02
CA GLU A 132 -9.92 -9.78 21.08
C GLU A 132 -8.77 -10.66 20.60
N SER A 133 -7.62 -10.54 21.27
CA SER A 133 -6.46 -11.34 20.91
C SER A 133 -6.67 -12.79 21.33
N ARG A 134 -6.51 -13.72 20.37
CA ARG A 134 -6.56 -15.15 20.65
C ARG A 134 -5.16 -15.70 20.85
N GLN A 135 -5.00 -16.47 21.92
CA GLN A 135 -3.77 -17.16 22.24
C GLN A 135 -3.66 -18.53 21.50
N CYS A 136 -2.84 -18.61 20.42
CA CYS A 136 -2.20 -19.79 19.73
C CYS A 136 -1.49 -20.94 20.54
N SER A 137 -1.55 -22.24 20.28
CA SER A 137 -0.69 -23.23 21.00
C SER A 137 0.76 -23.34 20.46
N THR A 138 1.54 -24.29 21.00
CA THR A 138 3.02 -24.52 20.98
C THR A 138 3.83 -24.36 19.68
N GLU A 139 3.23 -24.42 18.48
CA GLU A 139 3.89 -23.94 17.24
C GLU A 139 4.31 -22.46 17.35
N ARG A 140 3.70 -21.74 18.31
CA ARG A 140 4.06 -20.39 18.72
C ARG A 140 5.51 -20.20 19.08
N LEU A 141 6.25 -21.13 19.70
CA LEU A 141 7.45 -20.69 20.45
C LEU A 141 8.48 -19.98 19.57
N LYS A 142 8.82 -20.51 18.39
CA LYS A 142 9.77 -19.85 17.47
C LYS A 142 9.23 -18.52 16.92
N VAL A 143 7.95 -18.50 16.54
CA VAL A 143 7.28 -17.29 16.02
C VAL A 143 7.17 -16.22 17.11
N PHE A 144 6.84 -16.62 18.33
CA PHE A 144 6.72 -15.78 19.52
C PHE A 144 8.07 -15.20 19.92
N LEU A 145 9.12 -16.02 20.01
CA LEU A 145 10.47 -15.53 20.32
C LEU A 145 10.95 -14.53 19.26
N LEU A 146 10.68 -14.81 17.98
CA LEU A 146 10.97 -13.86 16.91
C LEU A 146 10.15 -12.56 17.07
N ALA A 147 8.85 -12.66 17.36
CA ALA A 147 8.01 -11.48 17.58
C ALA A 147 8.50 -10.65 18.79
N GLN A 148 8.89 -11.29 19.90
CA GLN A 148 9.50 -10.62 21.04
C GLN A 148 10.81 -9.94 20.66
N GLN A 149 11.69 -10.61 19.90
CA GLN A 149 12.94 -10.04 19.42
C GLN A 149 12.71 -8.82 18.53
N ILE A 150 11.80 -8.89 17.57
CA ILE A 150 11.45 -7.77 16.68
C ILE A 150 10.93 -6.58 17.49
N THR A 151 10.19 -6.85 18.57
CA THR A 151 9.44 -5.85 19.32
C THR A 151 10.08 -5.43 20.64
N GLU A 152 11.29 -5.90 20.96
CA GLU A 152 11.96 -5.69 22.25
C GLU A 152 12.07 -4.20 22.64
N ARG A 153 12.28 -3.32 21.66
CA ARG A 153 12.44 -1.87 21.86
C ARG A 153 11.18 -1.05 21.56
N CYS A 154 10.03 -1.71 21.40
CA CYS A 154 8.77 -1.07 21.04
C CYS A 154 7.87 -0.84 22.26
N ASN A 155 7.56 0.43 22.55
CA ASN A 155 6.79 0.81 23.74
C ASN A 155 5.26 0.82 23.52
N THR A 156 4.79 0.75 22.28
CA THR A 156 3.35 0.82 21.95
C THR A 156 2.95 -0.30 21.00
N ASN A 157 1.68 -0.72 21.01
CA ASN A 157 1.20 -1.72 20.04
C ASN A 157 1.36 -1.22 18.59
N TYR A 158 1.17 0.08 18.34
CA TYR A 158 1.42 0.68 17.04
C TYR A 158 2.88 0.50 16.59
N SER A 159 3.85 0.82 17.45
CA SER A 159 5.27 0.63 17.12
C SER A 159 5.65 -0.84 16.95
N LYS A 160 4.99 -1.76 17.67
CA LYS A 160 5.16 -3.21 17.51
C LYS A 160 4.66 -3.69 16.15
N ILE A 161 3.48 -3.22 15.73
CA ILE A 161 2.91 -3.53 14.42
C ILE A 161 3.84 -3.04 13.31
N LEU A 162 4.32 -1.80 13.41
CA LEU A 162 5.27 -1.24 12.44
C LEU A 162 6.58 -2.05 12.39
N ALA A 163 7.14 -2.42 13.54
CA ALA A 163 8.38 -3.21 13.59
C ALA A 163 8.21 -4.59 12.95
N ILE A 164 7.07 -5.26 13.19
CA ILE A 164 6.75 -6.55 12.56
C ILE A 164 6.56 -6.38 11.04
N HIS A 165 5.78 -5.38 10.62
CA HIS A 165 5.61 -5.05 9.20
C HIS A 165 6.95 -4.86 8.50
N ASP A 166 7.81 -3.98 9.04
CA ASP A 166 9.10 -3.67 8.46
C ASP A 166 10.04 -4.87 8.46
N TRP A 167 10.02 -5.68 9.52
CA TRP A 167 10.83 -6.89 9.56
C TRP A 167 10.40 -7.87 8.48
N VAL A 168 9.11 -8.11 8.32
CA VAL A 168 8.58 -9.02 7.29
C VAL A 168 8.95 -8.51 5.89
N ALA A 169 8.64 -7.25 5.57
CA ALA A 169 8.91 -6.66 4.26
C ALA A 169 10.42 -6.59 3.93
N LYS A 170 11.27 -6.39 4.95
CA LYS A 170 12.73 -6.30 4.75
C LYS A 170 13.42 -7.66 4.61
N ASN A 171 12.95 -8.68 5.33
CA ASN A 171 13.67 -9.95 5.49
C ASN A 171 13.11 -11.11 4.67
N LEU A 172 11.89 -10.98 4.14
CA LEU A 172 11.30 -12.00 3.28
C LEU A 172 11.43 -11.61 1.80
N TYR A 173 11.22 -12.60 0.94
CA TYR A 173 11.33 -12.52 -0.51
C TYR A 173 10.05 -13.03 -1.14
N TYR A 174 9.53 -12.27 -2.11
CA TYR A 174 8.36 -12.68 -2.86
C TYR A 174 8.71 -13.77 -3.88
N ASP A 175 8.09 -14.94 -3.75
CA ASP A 175 8.44 -16.15 -4.47
C ASP A 175 7.71 -16.24 -5.82
N PHE A 176 8.31 -15.65 -6.86
CA PHE A 176 7.78 -15.67 -8.23
C PHE A 176 7.83 -17.07 -8.86
N ASP A 177 8.71 -17.95 -8.38
CA ASP A 177 8.77 -19.34 -8.85
C ASP A 177 7.55 -20.12 -8.34
N ALA A 178 7.18 -19.93 -7.07
CA ALA A 178 5.98 -20.54 -6.49
C ALA A 178 4.67 -19.92 -7.00
N LEU A 179 4.67 -18.63 -7.34
CA LEU A 179 3.49 -17.92 -7.83
C LEU A 179 2.85 -18.60 -9.05
N GLN A 180 3.65 -19.21 -9.92
CA GLN A 180 3.18 -19.94 -11.10
C GLN A 180 2.31 -21.16 -10.73
N PHE A 181 2.39 -21.61 -9.49
CA PHE A 181 1.66 -22.74 -8.92
C PHE A 181 0.70 -22.29 -7.81
N ILE A 182 0.20 -21.05 -7.85
CA ILE A 182 -0.68 -20.50 -6.79
C ILE A 182 -1.92 -21.37 -6.51
N ASN A 183 -2.39 -22.11 -7.51
CA ASN A 183 -3.52 -23.04 -7.39
C ASN A 183 -3.16 -24.39 -6.76
N ASP A 184 -1.88 -24.66 -6.49
CA ASP A 184 -1.37 -25.83 -5.77
C ASP A 184 -0.64 -25.38 -4.49
N PRO A 185 -1.36 -25.29 -3.35
CA PRO A 185 -0.76 -24.86 -2.08
C PRO A 185 0.42 -25.71 -1.62
N THR A 186 0.55 -26.96 -2.10
CA THR A 186 1.68 -27.84 -1.75
C THR A 186 3.01 -27.38 -2.33
N LYS A 187 2.95 -26.53 -3.37
CA LYS A 187 4.13 -25.89 -3.99
C LYS A 187 4.49 -24.56 -3.35
N CYS A 188 3.66 -24.05 -2.43
CA CYS A 188 3.85 -22.77 -1.78
C CYS A 188 4.30 -22.94 -0.32
N ILE A 189 5.31 -22.17 0.11
CA ILE A 189 5.74 -22.15 1.51
C ILE A 189 4.83 -21.20 2.30
N LEU A 190 3.75 -21.72 2.89
CA LEU A 190 2.71 -20.88 3.53
C LEU A 190 2.73 -20.91 5.06
N LYS A 191 3.43 -21.87 5.67
CA LYS A 191 3.47 -22.03 7.13
C LYS A 191 4.47 -21.05 7.75
N PRO A 192 4.09 -20.26 8.78
CA PRO A 192 4.97 -19.29 9.43
C PRO A 192 6.34 -19.85 9.84
N TYR A 193 6.38 -21.07 10.40
CA TYR A 193 7.62 -21.72 10.80
C TYR A 193 8.58 -21.99 9.63
N ASP A 194 8.03 -22.47 8.51
CA ASP A 194 8.80 -22.77 7.30
C ASP A 194 9.28 -21.48 6.65
N ILE A 195 8.44 -20.44 6.62
CA ILE A 195 8.77 -19.10 6.10
C ILE A 195 9.94 -18.48 6.86
N ILE A 196 9.97 -18.59 8.19
CA ILE A 196 11.09 -18.05 8.99
C ILE A 196 12.43 -18.68 8.56
N SER A 197 12.40 -19.95 8.16
CA SER A 197 13.59 -20.71 7.75
C SER A 197 13.94 -20.49 6.28
N SER A 198 12.95 -20.52 5.38
CA SER A 198 13.15 -20.40 3.93
C SER A 198 13.35 -18.96 3.45
N LYS A 199 12.86 -17.97 4.22
CA LYS A 199 12.81 -16.54 3.89
C LYS A 199 12.00 -16.17 2.63
N ARG A 200 11.29 -17.11 2.00
CA ARG A 200 10.52 -16.85 0.78
C ARG A 200 9.09 -17.37 0.85
N THR A 201 8.16 -16.64 0.25
CA THR A 201 6.74 -17.01 0.17
C THR A 201 5.96 -16.12 -0.81
N ILE A 202 4.67 -16.39 -1.01
CA ILE A 202 3.71 -15.56 -1.77
C ILE A 202 2.81 -14.75 -0.83
N CYS A 203 1.89 -13.93 -1.36
CA CYS A 203 1.01 -13.03 -0.59
C CYS A 203 0.31 -13.69 0.60
N GLN A 204 -0.19 -14.92 0.41
CA GLN A 204 -0.83 -15.70 1.47
C GLN A 204 0.13 -16.02 2.63
N GLY A 205 1.40 -16.36 2.36
CA GLY A 205 2.36 -16.62 3.42
C GLY A 205 2.87 -15.37 4.10
N PHE A 206 3.05 -14.26 3.37
CA PHE A 206 3.31 -12.93 3.95
C PHE A 206 2.22 -12.53 4.97
N THR A 207 0.97 -12.78 4.61
CA THR A 207 -0.16 -12.59 5.52
C THR A 207 -0.07 -13.53 6.71
N ASN A 208 0.11 -14.85 6.49
CA ASN A 208 0.16 -15.84 7.57
C ASN A 208 1.24 -15.56 8.62
N ILE A 209 2.47 -15.24 8.20
CA ILE A 209 3.57 -14.94 9.13
C ILE A 209 3.30 -13.65 9.90
N THR A 210 2.78 -12.60 9.24
CA THR A 210 2.46 -11.33 9.89
C THR A 210 1.37 -11.50 10.94
N LEU A 211 0.29 -12.21 10.61
CA LEU A 211 -0.77 -12.53 11.56
C LEU A 211 -0.25 -13.35 12.74
N SER A 212 0.61 -14.33 12.47
CA SER A 212 1.17 -15.17 13.53
C SER A 212 2.07 -14.37 14.47
N LEU A 213 2.97 -13.54 13.93
CA LEU A 213 3.83 -12.65 14.72
C LEU A 213 3.00 -11.73 15.61
N LEU A 214 2.00 -11.04 15.05
CA LEU A 214 1.12 -10.12 15.80
C LEU A 214 0.31 -10.84 16.89
N ARG A 215 -0.37 -11.93 16.52
CA ARG A 215 -1.25 -12.66 17.45
C ARG A 215 -0.47 -13.34 18.57
N THR A 216 0.75 -13.82 18.31
CA THR A 216 1.58 -14.43 19.36
C THR A 216 1.91 -13.47 20.50
N ILE A 217 2.04 -12.17 20.22
CA ILE A 217 2.28 -11.11 21.22
C ILE A 217 1.01 -10.38 21.65
N GLY A 218 -0.17 -10.96 21.38
CA GLY A 218 -1.44 -10.47 21.88
C GLY A 218 -2.05 -9.31 21.09
N ILE A 219 -1.60 -9.04 19.86
CA ILE A 219 -2.21 -8.04 18.97
C ILE A 219 -3.25 -8.74 18.09
N PRO A 220 -4.55 -8.38 18.19
CA PRO A 220 -5.57 -8.94 17.31
C PRO A 220 -5.28 -8.54 15.86
N ALA A 221 -5.39 -9.51 14.95
CA ALA A 221 -5.14 -9.29 13.53
C ALA A 221 -6.01 -10.23 12.70
N ILE A 222 -6.30 -9.89 11.45
CA ILE A 222 -7.09 -10.68 10.49
C ILE A 222 -6.47 -10.65 9.11
N GLN A 223 -6.80 -11.66 8.31
CA GLN A 223 -6.55 -11.64 6.88
C GLN A 223 -7.71 -10.92 6.19
N ILE A 224 -7.39 -10.06 5.23
CA ILE A 224 -8.34 -9.49 4.27
C ILE A 224 -8.05 -10.09 2.90
N VAL A 225 -9.10 -10.60 2.25
CA VAL A 225 -9.07 -11.14 0.90
C VAL A 225 -9.61 -10.09 -0.06
N CYS A 226 -8.92 -9.89 -1.18
CA CYS A 226 -9.23 -8.83 -2.11
C CYS A 226 -8.88 -9.21 -3.56
N TYR A 227 -9.39 -8.40 -4.47
CA TYR A 227 -8.85 -8.29 -5.82
C TYR A 227 -7.99 -7.03 -5.89
N ALA A 228 -6.76 -7.17 -6.35
CA ALA A 228 -5.80 -6.08 -6.47
C ALA A 228 -5.38 -5.90 -7.94
N LEU A 229 -5.41 -4.64 -8.41
CA LEU A 229 -4.85 -4.23 -9.69
C LEU A 229 -3.32 -4.27 -9.59
N GLY A 230 -2.72 -5.37 -10.02
CA GLY A 230 -1.25 -5.54 -10.11
C GLY A 230 -0.65 -4.87 -11.35
N GLU A 231 0.66 -5.00 -11.54
CA GLU A 231 1.35 -4.43 -12.72
C GLU A 231 0.89 -5.08 -14.02
N ASP A 232 0.61 -6.38 -14.01
CA ASP A 232 0.14 -7.13 -15.18
C ASP A 232 -1.38 -7.01 -15.42
N THR A 233 -2.08 -6.16 -14.64
CA THR A 233 -3.52 -6.00 -14.81
C THR A 233 -3.85 -5.11 -16.00
N TYR A 234 -4.67 -5.63 -16.92
CA TYR A 234 -5.14 -4.86 -18.06
C TYR A 234 -6.21 -3.84 -17.65
N GLY A 235 -5.90 -2.56 -17.83
CA GLY A 235 -6.74 -1.44 -17.40
C GLY A 235 -6.81 -1.29 -15.88
N GLY A 236 -7.71 -0.43 -15.42
CA GLY A 236 -8.01 -0.18 -14.01
C GLY A 236 -9.45 -0.52 -13.67
N TRP A 237 -10.06 0.31 -12.84
CA TRP A 237 -11.44 0.09 -12.39
C TRP A 237 -12.50 0.42 -13.43
N GLU A 238 -12.14 1.07 -14.53
CA GLU A 238 -13.03 1.28 -15.68
C GLU A 238 -13.38 -0.04 -16.37
N ASN A 239 -12.49 -1.03 -16.32
CA ASN A 239 -12.73 -2.37 -16.82
C ASN A 239 -13.68 -3.13 -15.88
N GLU A 240 -14.84 -3.52 -16.39
CA GLU A 240 -15.86 -4.24 -15.62
C GLU A 240 -15.38 -5.61 -15.12
N SER A 241 -14.54 -6.29 -15.89
CA SER A 241 -13.97 -7.58 -15.48
C SER A 241 -13.15 -7.44 -14.20
N ASN A 242 -12.40 -6.35 -14.04
CA ASN A 242 -11.61 -6.08 -12.84
C ASN A 242 -12.52 -5.82 -11.62
N ARG A 243 -13.67 -5.17 -11.82
CA ARG A 243 -14.66 -4.90 -10.75
C ARG A 243 -15.36 -6.15 -10.25
N ASN A 244 -15.45 -7.19 -11.09
CA ASN A 244 -16.20 -8.42 -10.79
C ASN A 244 -15.31 -9.67 -10.64
N ALA A 245 -14.00 -9.55 -10.82
CA ALA A 245 -13.07 -10.67 -10.76
C ALA A 245 -13.07 -11.40 -9.40
N GLU A 246 -12.63 -12.65 -9.38
CA GLU A 246 -12.35 -13.35 -8.12
C GLU A 246 -11.12 -12.76 -7.43
N SER A 247 -10.92 -13.09 -6.16
CA SER A 247 -9.75 -12.62 -5.40
C SER A 247 -8.45 -13.10 -6.02
N ASN A 248 -7.45 -12.21 -6.13
CA ASN A 248 -6.09 -12.56 -6.54
C ASN A 248 -5.03 -12.20 -5.48
N HIS A 249 -5.44 -11.60 -4.36
CA HIS A 249 -4.50 -11.07 -3.38
C HIS A 249 -5.08 -11.08 -1.95
N VAL A 250 -4.19 -11.14 -0.96
CA VAL A 250 -4.53 -11.13 0.46
C VAL A 250 -3.50 -10.33 1.24
N PHE A 251 -3.95 -9.61 2.27
CA PHE A 251 -3.08 -8.84 3.15
C PHE A 251 -3.57 -8.82 4.60
N PRO A 252 -2.69 -8.59 5.59
CA PRO A 252 -3.06 -8.53 7.00
C PRO A 252 -3.64 -7.16 7.42
N ALA A 253 -4.50 -7.18 8.43
CA ALA A 253 -4.90 -6.00 9.19
C ALA A 253 -4.79 -6.26 10.70
N ALA A 254 -4.42 -5.27 11.49
CA ALA A 254 -4.31 -5.36 12.95
C ALA A 254 -5.30 -4.43 13.66
N TYR A 255 -5.86 -4.83 14.80
CA TYR A 255 -6.84 -4.02 15.54
C TYR A 255 -6.21 -3.43 16.81
N ILE A 256 -6.11 -2.11 16.86
CA ILE A 256 -5.64 -1.35 18.02
C ILE A 256 -6.39 -0.01 18.10
N ASP A 257 -6.50 0.58 19.29
CA ASP A 257 -7.08 1.92 19.50
C ASP A 257 -8.44 2.11 18.79
N ASN A 258 -9.30 1.08 18.88
CA ASN A 258 -10.61 1.00 18.26
C ASN A 258 -10.66 1.16 16.73
N ARG A 259 -9.56 0.88 16.03
CA ARG A 259 -9.49 0.93 14.56
C ARG A 259 -8.64 -0.18 13.97
N TRP A 260 -8.89 -0.46 12.70
CA TRP A 260 -8.05 -1.35 11.90
C TRP A 260 -6.87 -0.59 11.31
N ILE A 261 -5.67 -1.14 11.51
CA ILE A 261 -4.45 -0.80 10.79
C ILE A 261 -4.40 -1.72 9.57
N LEU A 262 -4.65 -1.18 8.39
CA LEU A 262 -4.54 -1.91 7.13
C LEU A 262 -3.07 -1.89 6.68
N MET A 263 -2.49 -3.06 6.37
CA MET A 263 -1.10 -3.13 5.94
C MET A 263 -0.86 -4.18 4.84
N ASP A 264 -0.58 -3.73 3.62
CA ASP A 264 -0.12 -4.63 2.55
C ASP A 264 1.39 -4.79 2.59
N VAL A 265 1.83 -5.68 3.48
CA VAL A 265 3.25 -5.99 3.68
C VAL A 265 3.89 -6.68 2.47
N THR A 266 3.09 -7.31 1.60
CA THR A 266 3.61 -7.91 0.36
C THR A 266 4.00 -6.82 -0.62
N TRP A 267 3.16 -5.80 -0.79
CA TRP A 267 3.44 -4.69 -1.72
C TRP A 267 4.47 -3.68 -1.18
N ASP A 268 4.80 -3.75 0.11
CA ASP A 268 5.92 -3.00 0.71
C ASP A 268 7.24 -3.80 0.74
N CYS A 269 7.23 -5.06 0.26
CA CYS A 269 8.43 -5.91 0.11
C CYS A 269 9.05 -5.74 -1.28
N ASN A 270 10.32 -5.33 -1.33
CA ASN A 270 11.05 -5.14 -2.60
C ASN A 270 11.98 -6.31 -2.95
N ASN A 271 12.02 -7.37 -2.14
CA ASN A 271 12.89 -8.52 -2.39
C ASN A 271 12.16 -9.59 -3.19
N GLU A 272 12.89 -10.25 -4.09
CA GLU A 272 12.32 -11.24 -4.99
C GLU A 272 13.08 -12.56 -4.90
N TYR A 273 12.35 -13.67 -4.91
CA TYR A 273 12.91 -14.98 -5.20
C TYR A 273 12.42 -15.40 -6.59
N LYS A 274 13.34 -15.53 -7.54
CA LYS A 274 13.01 -15.85 -8.93
C LYS A 274 14.14 -16.63 -9.58
N ASN A 275 13.79 -17.60 -10.42
CA ASN A 275 14.71 -18.50 -11.11
C ASN A 275 15.70 -19.16 -10.15
N GLY A 276 15.25 -19.56 -8.96
CA GLY A 276 16.07 -20.20 -7.94
C GLY A 276 16.99 -19.26 -7.13
N ASN A 277 16.91 -17.94 -7.33
CA ASN A 277 17.85 -16.98 -6.74
C ASN A 277 17.15 -15.99 -5.81
N PHE A 278 17.84 -15.63 -4.72
CA PHE A 278 17.44 -14.53 -3.82
C PHE A 278 17.97 -13.20 -4.35
N ILE A 279 17.07 -12.26 -4.62
CA ILE A 279 17.35 -10.92 -5.13
C ILE A 279 16.93 -9.91 -4.06
N GLN A 280 17.89 -9.47 -3.25
CA GLN A 280 17.66 -8.48 -2.19
C GLN A 280 17.66 -7.07 -2.79
N SER A 281 16.62 -6.29 -2.50
CA SER A 281 16.60 -4.88 -2.85
C SER A 281 17.50 -4.06 -1.91
N LYS A 282 18.16 -3.05 -2.49
CA LYS A 282 18.91 -2.04 -1.72
C LYS A 282 18.00 -0.91 -1.21
N LEU A 283 16.74 -0.88 -1.65
CA LEU A 283 15.77 0.13 -1.24
C LEU A 283 15.32 -0.12 0.21
N PRO A 284 15.05 0.94 0.98
CA PRO A 284 14.36 0.78 2.26
C PRO A 284 12.96 0.20 2.05
N VAL A 285 12.36 -0.31 3.14
CA VAL A 285 10.93 -0.65 3.15
C VAL A 285 10.13 0.62 2.85
N SER A 286 9.33 0.59 1.79
CA SER A 286 8.59 1.78 1.32
C SER A 286 7.53 2.23 2.32
N ARG A 287 6.92 1.30 3.06
CA ARG A 287 5.78 1.58 3.97
C ARG A 287 4.64 2.32 3.24
N LYS A 288 4.53 2.16 1.92
CA LYS A 288 3.53 2.83 1.08
C LYS A 288 2.13 2.32 1.42
N TYR A 289 2.03 1.04 1.78
CA TYR A 289 0.78 0.39 2.14
C TYR A 289 0.67 0.10 3.64
N PHE A 290 1.51 0.70 4.48
CA PHE A 290 1.39 0.61 5.94
C PHE A 290 0.42 1.65 6.52
N ASP A 291 -0.50 1.21 7.38
CA ASP A 291 -1.55 2.04 8.01
C ASP A 291 -2.30 2.90 6.97
N VAL A 292 -2.59 2.26 5.85
CA VAL A 292 -3.04 2.89 4.63
C VAL A 292 -4.47 3.40 4.76
N THR A 293 -4.77 4.57 4.17
CA THR A 293 -6.15 5.06 4.15
C THR A 293 -6.99 4.20 3.21
N GLU A 294 -8.26 4.00 3.54
CA GLU A 294 -9.21 3.30 2.66
C GLU A 294 -9.22 3.94 1.26
N ARG A 295 -9.31 5.27 1.20
CA ARG A 295 -9.34 6.01 -0.07
C ARG A 295 -8.16 5.66 -0.98
N PHE A 296 -6.94 5.61 -0.43
CA PHE A 296 -5.76 5.30 -1.22
C PHE A 296 -5.63 3.81 -1.55
N LEU A 297 -5.98 2.94 -0.59
CA LEU A 297 -6.03 1.50 -0.82
C LEU A 297 -7.03 1.14 -1.95
N SER A 298 -8.18 1.81 -1.99
CA SER A 298 -9.24 1.65 -2.99
C SER A 298 -8.83 2.02 -4.42
N ASN A 299 -7.68 2.66 -4.64
CA ASN A 299 -7.18 2.85 -5.99
C ASN A 299 -6.76 1.55 -6.65
N THR A 300 -6.39 0.55 -5.85
CA THR A 300 -5.77 -0.67 -6.34
C THR A 300 -6.43 -1.92 -5.79
N HIS A 301 -7.09 -1.84 -4.63
CA HIS A 301 -7.72 -2.99 -3.98
C HIS A 301 -9.24 -2.87 -3.93
N ARG A 302 -9.93 -3.97 -4.22
CA ARG A 302 -11.35 -4.19 -3.93
C ARG A 302 -11.47 -5.29 -2.89
N LEU A 303 -12.01 -4.96 -1.72
CA LEU A 303 -12.13 -5.88 -0.60
C LEU A 303 -13.31 -6.84 -0.81
N ILE A 304 -13.11 -8.13 -0.48
CA ILE A 304 -14.06 -9.20 -0.78
C ILE A 304 -14.52 -9.90 0.50
N SER A 305 -13.59 -10.41 1.29
CA SER A 305 -13.88 -11.15 2.53
C SER A 305 -12.75 -10.99 3.55
N PHE A 306 -12.95 -11.49 4.77
CA PHE A 306 -11.91 -11.54 5.79
C PHE A 306 -11.93 -12.90 6.52
N HIS A 307 -10.80 -13.26 7.11
CA HIS A 307 -10.63 -14.49 7.89
C HIS A 307 -9.92 -14.23 9.22
N LEU A 308 -10.40 -14.92 10.27
CA LEU A 308 -9.83 -14.92 11.62
C LEU A 308 -8.69 -15.93 11.76
#